data_AF-A0A026VS62-F1
#
_entry.id   AF-A0A026VS62-F1
#
_cell.length_a   1.000
_cell.length_b   1.000
_cell.length_c   1.000
_cell.angle_alpha   90.00
_cell.angle_beta   90.00
_cell.angle_gamma   90.00
#
_symmetry.space_group_name_H-M   'P 1'
#
loop_
_entity.id
_entity.type
_entity.pdbx_description
1 polymer ?
#
loop_
_entity_poly.entity_id
_entity_poly.type
_entity_poly.pdbx_seq_one_letter_code
_entity_poly.pdbx_strand_id
1 'polypeptide(L)'
;MSNDPSDLSALTPGHFLIGTPLTALPQLDLLECPNNRLTRYQLLIKLQQHFWSRWSQEYLLQLQARRKWKRALSENEKPKIDMLVALKDDHLPPLKWKLGRIVEVYPDKEGHIRVVGVKTADGIVKRALQRICVLPIFDV
;
A
#
# COMPACT_ATOMS: atom_id res chain seq x y z
N MET A 1 -3.64 -27.07 -16.49
CA MET A 1 -2.90 -26.14 -17.37
C MET A 1 -2.24 -26.99 -18.44
N SER A 2 -2.62 -26.80 -19.70
CA SER A 2 -2.10 -27.59 -20.83
C SER A 2 -0.93 -26.86 -21.50
N ASN A 3 -0.02 -27.59 -22.15
CA ASN A 3 1.01 -27.01 -23.03
C ASN A 3 0.48 -26.83 -24.47
N ASP A 4 -0.84 -26.93 -24.65
CA ASP A 4 -1.49 -26.78 -25.94
C ASP A 4 -1.53 -25.30 -26.35
N PRO A 5 -0.96 -24.92 -27.51
CA PRO A 5 -0.99 -23.54 -27.99
C PRO A 5 -2.41 -23.02 -28.31
N SER A 6 -3.41 -23.89 -28.33
CA SER A 6 -4.83 -23.51 -28.46
C SER A 6 -5.53 -23.26 -27.11
N ASP A 7 -4.88 -23.57 -25.99
CA ASP A 7 -5.38 -23.30 -24.64
C ASP A 7 -5.28 -21.78 -24.36
N LEU A 8 -6.43 -21.10 -24.39
CA LEU A 8 -6.54 -19.65 -24.14
C LEU A 8 -6.53 -19.31 -22.65
N SER A 9 -6.34 -20.27 -21.75
CA SER A 9 -6.31 -20.00 -20.31
C SER A 9 -5.02 -19.27 -19.90
N ALA A 10 -5.19 -18.08 -19.31
CA ALA A 10 -4.07 -17.27 -18.84
C ALA A 10 -3.67 -17.61 -17.40
N LEU A 11 -2.37 -17.52 -17.10
CA LEU A 11 -1.89 -17.52 -15.72
C LEU A 11 -2.36 -16.25 -15.01
N THR A 12 -3.22 -16.42 -14.02
CA THR A 12 -3.69 -15.34 -13.14
C THR A 12 -2.91 -15.33 -11.82
N PRO A 13 -2.83 -14.19 -11.10
CA PRO A 13 -2.20 -14.15 -9.78
C PRO A 13 -2.70 -15.21 -8.79
N GLY A 14 -3.98 -15.62 -8.91
CA GLY A 14 -4.53 -16.71 -8.13
C GLY A 14 -3.79 -18.04 -8.31
N HIS A 15 -3.36 -18.36 -9.53
CA HIS A 15 -2.61 -19.59 -9.81
C HIS A 15 -1.30 -19.65 -9.01
N PHE A 16 -0.65 -18.51 -8.77
CA PHE A 16 0.57 -18.43 -7.96
C PHE A 16 0.28 -18.44 -6.46
N LEU A 17 -0.78 -17.76 -6.02
CA LEU A 17 -1.09 -17.58 -4.60
C LEU A 17 -1.78 -18.80 -3.98
N ILE A 18 -2.70 -19.44 -4.72
CA ILE A 18 -3.58 -20.49 -4.21
C ILE A 18 -3.72 -21.68 -5.18
N GLY A 19 -2.91 -21.73 -6.25
CA GLY A 19 -2.93 -22.83 -7.23
C GLY A 19 -4.10 -22.82 -8.21
N THR A 20 -5.00 -21.83 -8.12
CA THR A 20 -6.24 -21.73 -8.92
C THR A 20 -6.60 -20.27 -9.21
N PRO A 21 -7.35 -19.97 -10.29
CA PRO A 21 -7.70 -18.59 -10.59
C PRO A 21 -8.62 -17.98 -9.52
N LEU A 22 -8.41 -16.70 -9.22
CA LEU A 22 -9.35 -15.94 -8.38
C LEU A 22 -10.61 -15.65 -9.19
N THR A 23 -11.68 -16.42 -8.96
CA THR A 23 -12.98 -16.29 -9.63
C THR A 23 -14.03 -15.56 -8.80
N ALA A 24 -13.61 -14.88 -7.73
CA ALA A 24 -14.53 -14.13 -6.87
C ALA A 24 -15.14 -12.96 -7.64
N LEU A 25 -16.47 -12.82 -7.57
CA LEU A 25 -17.17 -11.68 -8.15
C LEU A 25 -16.79 -10.39 -7.38
N PRO A 26 -16.73 -9.22 -8.05
CA PRO A 26 -16.54 -7.96 -7.37
C PRO A 26 -17.59 -7.76 -6.29
N GLN A 27 -17.15 -7.51 -5.06
CA GLN A 27 -18.04 -7.28 -3.94
C GLN A 27 -18.74 -5.92 -4.08
N LEU A 28 -20.06 -5.87 -3.86
CA LEU A 28 -20.81 -4.61 -3.78
C LEU A 28 -20.27 -3.73 -2.65
N ASP A 29 -20.07 -2.44 -2.90
CA ASP A 29 -19.71 -1.47 -1.85
C ASP A 29 -20.93 -1.15 -0.98
N LEU A 30 -20.83 -1.44 0.32
CA LEU A 30 -21.90 -1.27 1.30
C LEU A 30 -21.54 -0.26 2.39
N LEU A 31 -20.42 0.44 2.28
CA LEU A 31 -19.93 1.35 3.31
C LEU A 31 -20.95 2.47 3.64
N GLU A 32 -21.53 3.07 2.61
CA GLU A 32 -22.53 4.15 2.73
C GLU A 32 -23.97 3.65 2.91
N CYS A 33 -24.22 2.34 2.84
CA CYS A 33 -25.57 1.79 2.99
C CYS A 33 -25.98 1.74 4.47
N PRO A 34 -27.13 2.31 4.86
CA PRO A 34 -27.58 2.27 6.25
C PRO A 34 -27.97 0.84 6.67
N ASN A 35 -27.66 0.47 7.90
CA ASN A 35 -27.73 -0.92 8.38
C ASN A 35 -29.15 -1.52 8.33
N ASN A 36 -30.18 -0.68 8.45
CA ASN A 36 -31.59 -1.10 8.38
C ASN A 36 -32.03 -1.60 6.98
N ARG A 37 -31.23 -1.37 5.93
CA ARG A 37 -31.49 -1.83 4.56
C ARG A 37 -30.65 -3.05 4.17
N LEU A 38 -29.88 -3.61 5.11
CA LEU A 38 -28.94 -4.69 4.83
C LEU A 38 -29.43 -6.02 5.41
N THR A 39 -29.34 -7.07 4.58
CA THR A 39 -29.46 -8.45 5.06
C THR A 39 -28.30 -8.81 5.99
N ARG A 40 -28.44 -9.89 6.77
CA ARG A 40 -27.37 -10.37 7.66
C ARG A 40 -26.05 -10.61 6.92
N TYR A 41 -26.11 -11.17 5.71
CA TYR A 41 -24.92 -11.39 4.88
C TYR A 41 -24.28 -10.07 4.44
N GLN A 42 -25.08 -9.11 3.98
CA GLN A 42 -24.60 -7.78 3.61
C GLN A 42 -23.99 -7.00 4.79
N LEU A 43 -24.51 -7.19 6.01
CA LEU A 43 -23.91 -6.63 7.21
C LEU A 43 -22.49 -7.19 7.47
N LEU A 44 -22.29 -8.51 7.29
CA LEU A 44 -20.96 -9.12 7.41
C LEU A 44 -19.98 -8.56 6.36
N ILE A 45 -20.44 -8.40 5.12
CA ILE A 45 -19.65 -7.80 4.05
C ILE A 45 -19.27 -6.36 4.42
N LYS A 46 -20.21 -5.55 4.89
CA LYS A 46 -19.95 -4.17 5.31
C LYS A 46 -18.93 -4.11 6.44
N LEU A 47 -19.02 -5.00 7.43
CA LEU A 47 -18.04 -5.11 8.51
C LEU A 47 -16.64 -5.46 7.99
N GLN A 48 -16.55 -6.42 7.07
CA GLN A 48 -15.30 -6.79 6.41
C GLN A 48 -14.71 -5.61 5.62
N GLN A 49 -15.52 -4.89 4.85
CA GLN A 49 -15.08 -3.69 4.12
C GLN A 49 -14.57 -2.59 5.05
N HIS A 50 -15.30 -2.31 6.13
CA HIS A 50 -14.90 -1.33 7.12
C HIS A 50 -13.60 -1.75 7.82
N PHE A 51 -13.45 -3.02 8.15
CA PHE A 51 -12.21 -3.57 8.70
C PHE A 51 -11.03 -3.35 7.75
N TRP A 52 -11.14 -3.73 6.47
CA TRP A 52 -10.04 -3.59 5.52
C TRP A 52 -9.69 -2.14 5.21
N SER A 53 -10.70 -1.26 5.13
CA SER A 53 -10.49 0.18 4.99
C SER A 53 -9.66 0.72 6.16
N ARG A 54 -10.10 0.45 7.40
CA ARG A 54 -9.38 0.87 8.60
C ARG A 54 -7.99 0.22 8.72
N TRP A 55 -7.89 -1.08 8.50
CA TRP A 55 -6.63 -1.82 8.59
C TRP A 55 -5.59 -1.27 7.63
N SER A 56 -5.96 -1.01 6.37
CA SER A 56 -5.01 -0.47 5.39
C SER A 56 -4.51 0.93 5.77
N GLN A 57 -5.39 1.77 6.31
CA GLN A 57 -5.03 3.10 6.81
C GLN A 57 -4.14 3.02 8.05
N GLU A 58 -4.50 2.20 9.02
CA GLU A 58 -3.77 2.05 10.29
C GLU A 58 -2.42 1.36 10.10
N TYR A 59 -2.34 0.34 9.25
CA TYR A 59 -1.09 -0.35 8.95
C TYR A 59 -0.05 0.60 8.35
N LEU A 60 -0.47 1.49 7.42
CA LEU A 60 0.42 2.54 6.93
C LEU A 60 0.89 3.48 8.04
N LEU A 61 -0.01 3.85 8.96
CA LEU A 61 0.34 4.70 10.09
C LEU A 61 1.34 4.00 11.02
N GLN A 62 1.25 2.68 11.19
CA GLN A 62 2.23 1.88 11.93
C GLN A 62 3.59 1.86 11.24
N LEU A 63 3.65 1.74 9.92
CA LEU A 63 4.90 1.89 9.15
C LEU A 63 5.49 3.30 9.26
N GLN A 64 4.65 4.31 9.52
CA GLN A 64 5.06 5.68 9.78
C GLN A 64 5.30 5.98 11.26
N ALA A 65 5.21 5.01 12.17
CA ALA A 65 5.35 5.26 13.61
C ALA A 65 6.76 5.76 13.94
N ARG A 66 6.94 7.08 13.79
CA ARG A 66 8.16 7.78 14.17
C ARG A 66 8.23 7.76 15.67
N ARG A 67 9.26 7.13 16.22
CA ARG A 67 9.66 7.33 17.61
C ARG A 67 9.91 8.82 17.81
N LYS A 68 8.93 9.55 18.36
CA LYS A 68 9.10 10.97 18.66
C LYS A 68 10.27 11.13 19.65
N TRP A 69 11.32 11.81 19.19
CA TRP A 69 12.21 12.64 20.03
C TRP A 69 13.11 11.91 21.04
N LYS A 70 13.34 10.61 20.91
CA LYS A 70 14.33 9.91 21.76
C LYS A 70 15.27 9.08 20.88
N ARG A 71 16.49 9.59 20.75
CA ARG A 71 17.61 9.16 19.89
C ARG A 71 17.48 9.65 18.46
N ALA A 72 18.56 10.24 17.95
CA ALA A 72 18.75 10.45 16.52
C ALA A 72 18.31 9.17 15.80
N LEU A 73 17.43 9.30 14.80
CA LEU A 73 17.04 8.19 13.92
C LEU A 73 18.33 7.44 13.56
N SER A 74 18.32 6.12 13.74
CA SER A 74 19.44 5.29 13.29
C SER A 74 19.75 5.64 11.84
N GLU A 75 21.01 5.54 11.40
CA GLU A 75 21.38 5.76 10.00
C GLU A 75 20.44 5.00 9.05
N ASN A 76 19.94 3.83 9.46
CA ASN A 76 19.02 2.99 8.69
C ASN A 76 17.56 3.47 8.65
N GLU A 77 17.13 4.35 9.56
CA GLU A 77 15.76 4.88 9.60
C GLU A 77 15.64 6.22 8.85
N LYS A 78 16.77 6.85 8.48
CA LYS A 78 16.76 8.06 7.66
C LYS A 78 16.39 7.71 6.22
N PRO A 79 15.56 8.54 5.56
CA PRO A 79 15.23 8.34 4.15
C PRO A 79 16.51 8.48 3.31
N LYS A 80 16.86 7.41 2.60
CA LYS A 80 18.01 7.36 1.68
C LYS A 80 17.55 7.18 0.25
N ILE A 81 18.41 7.57 -0.68
CA ILE A 81 18.25 7.23 -2.10
C ILE A 81 18.18 5.70 -2.22
N ASP A 82 17.37 5.24 -3.17
CA ASP A 82 17.06 3.84 -3.49
C ASP A 82 16.18 3.07 -2.48
N MET A 83 15.79 3.68 -1.36
CA MET A 83 14.80 3.07 -0.46
C MET A 83 13.43 2.94 -1.15
N LEU A 84 12.84 1.76 -1.03
CA LEU A 84 11.47 1.49 -1.48
C LEU A 84 10.46 2.07 -0.48
N VAL A 85 9.50 2.82 -1.00
CA VAL A 85 8.48 3.50 -0.22
C VAL A 85 7.09 3.25 -0.82
N ALA A 86 6.10 3.13 0.06
CA ALA A 86 4.70 3.26 -0.33
C ALA A 86 4.28 4.73 -0.21
N LEU A 87 3.64 5.26 -1.25
CA LEU A 87 3.01 6.58 -1.20
C LEU A 87 1.63 6.42 -0.56
N LYS A 88 1.36 7.22 0.46
CA LYS A 88 0.04 7.31 1.07
C LYS A 88 -0.88 8.13 0.16
N ASP A 89 -1.83 7.44 -0.45
CA ASP A 89 -2.90 8.03 -1.23
C ASP A 89 -4.23 7.57 -0.63
N ASP A 90 -5.00 8.53 -0.10
CA ASP A 90 -6.23 8.25 0.62
C ASP A 90 -7.37 7.82 -0.34
N HIS A 91 -7.15 7.90 -1.67
CA HIS A 91 -8.13 7.52 -2.70
C HIS A 91 -7.84 6.17 -3.37
N LEU A 92 -6.76 5.47 -3.00
CA LEU A 92 -6.49 4.15 -3.54
C LEU A 92 -7.34 3.07 -2.86
N PRO A 93 -7.81 2.06 -3.60
CA PRO A 93 -8.50 0.92 -3.00
C PRO A 93 -7.55 0.15 -2.06
N PRO A 94 -8.06 -0.52 -1.00
CA PRO A 94 -7.24 -1.11 0.09
C PRO A 94 -6.15 -2.10 -0.34
N LEU A 95 -6.25 -2.68 -1.53
CA LEU A 95 -5.29 -3.65 -2.09
C LEU A 95 -4.32 -3.02 -3.09
N LYS A 96 -4.42 -1.72 -3.37
CA LYS A 96 -3.57 -1.03 -4.34
C LYS A 96 -2.65 -0.05 -3.62
N TRP A 97 -1.37 -0.38 -3.65
CA TRP A 97 -0.33 0.44 -3.07
C TRP A 97 0.43 1.14 -4.20
N LYS A 98 0.49 2.47 -4.18
CA LYS A 98 1.37 3.20 -5.10
C LYS A 98 2.79 3.13 -4.55
N LEU A 99 3.59 2.25 -5.12
CA LEU A 99 4.98 2.04 -4.72
C LEU A 99 5.91 2.96 -5.53
N GLY A 100 7.06 3.28 -4.94
CA GLY A 100 8.13 3.98 -5.63
C GLY A 100 9.45 3.89 -4.89
N ARG A 101 10.53 4.33 -5.54
CA ARG A 101 11.86 4.46 -4.92
C ARG A 101 12.26 5.90 -4.76
N ILE A 102 12.92 6.23 -3.65
CA ILE A 102 13.50 7.56 -3.45
C ILE A 102 14.65 7.73 -4.45
N VAL A 103 14.60 8.76 -5.28
CA VAL A 103 15.67 9.12 -6.23
C VAL A 103 16.39 10.38 -5.77
N GLU A 104 15.68 11.28 -5.11
CA GLU A 104 16.21 12.57 -4.66
C GLU A 104 15.76 12.88 -3.24
N VAL A 105 16.62 13.58 -2.52
CA VAL A 105 16.39 14.00 -1.12
C VAL A 105 16.62 15.50 -1.04
N TYR A 106 15.68 16.22 -0.42
CA TYR A 106 15.77 17.67 -0.26
C TYR A 106 15.94 18.03 1.24
N PRO A 107 17.18 18.19 1.73
CA PRO A 107 17.44 18.64 3.09
C PRO A 107 17.22 20.15 3.23
N ASP A 108 16.75 20.57 4.42
CA ASP A 108 16.69 21.98 4.82
C ASP A 108 18.08 22.50 5.22
N LYS A 109 18.19 23.80 5.53
CA LYS A 109 19.43 24.46 6.00
C LYS A 109 20.05 23.78 7.23
N GLU A 110 19.22 23.15 8.05
CA GLU A 110 19.62 22.40 9.24
C GLU A 110 19.90 20.90 8.96
N GLY A 111 19.88 20.46 7.70
CA GLY A 111 20.10 19.06 7.30
C GLY A 111 18.87 18.15 7.47
N HIS A 112 17.75 18.68 7.96
CA HIS A 112 16.50 17.93 8.12
C HIS A 112 15.82 17.69 6.78
N ILE A 113 15.64 16.42 6.41
CA ILE A 113 14.89 16.04 5.21
C ILE A 113 13.41 16.17 5.53
N ARG A 114 12.65 16.89 4.70
CA ARG A 114 11.18 16.99 4.81
C ARG A 114 10.47 16.55 3.53
N VAL A 115 11.16 16.61 2.40
CA VAL A 115 10.64 16.29 1.08
C VAL A 115 11.62 15.37 0.37
N VAL A 116 11.08 14.41 -0.38
CA VAL A 116 11.84 13.49 -1.24
C VAL A 116 11.22 13.45 -2.63
N GLY A 117 12.06 13.22 -3.64
CA GLY A 117 11.64 12.86 -4.99
C GLY A 117 11.53 11.34 -5.09
N VAL A 118 10.35 10.85 -5.45
CA VAL A 118 10.05 9.42 -5.53
C VAL A 118 9.72 9.06 -6.98
N LYS A 119 10.44 8.09 -7.56
CA LYS A 119 10.13 7.52 -8.86
C LYS A 119 9.07 6.43 -8.70
N THR A 120 7.94 6.67 -9.32
CA THR A 120 6.81 5.73 -9.43
C THR A 120 6.69 5.24 -10.88
N ALA A 121 5.80 4.27 -11.14
CA ALA A 121 5.52 3.80 -12.50
C ALA A 121 5.09 4.93 -13.46
N ASP A 122 4.39 5.93 -12.92
CA ASP A 122 3.85 7.07 -13.69
C ASP A 122 4.86 8.23 -13.86
N GLY A 123 6.06 8.10 -13.29
CA GLY A 123 7.09 9.14 -13.29
C GLY A 123 7.55 9.57 -11.90
N ILE A 124 8.31 10.67 -11.85
CA ILE A 124 8.92 11.19 -10.62
C ILE A 124 7.97 12.20 -9.98
N VAL A 125 7.65 11.98 -8.70
CA VAL A 125 6.78 12.86 -7.91
C VAL A 125 7.48 13.33 -6.65
N LYS A 126 7.36 14.63 -6.35
CA LYS A 126 7.81 15.17 -5.06
C LYS A 126 6.75 14.89 -4.00
N ARG A 127 7.17 14.31 -2.87
CA ARG A 127 6.28 14.01 -1.74
C ARG A 127 6.93 14.40 -0.42
N ALA A 128 6.12 14.96 0.46
CA ALA A 128 6.53 15.20 1.84
C ALA A 128 6.76 13.85 2.54
N LEU A 129 7.74 13.78 3.44
CA LEU A 129 8.05 12.53 4.15
C LEU A 129 6.87 11.95 4.95
N GLN A 130 5.92 12.80 5.36
CA GLN A 130 4.68 12.39 6.04
C GLN A 130 3.66 11.71 5.12
N ARG A 131 3.85 11.78 3.79
CA ARG A 131 3.00 11.14 2.78
C ARG A 131 3.66 9.89 2.17
N ILE A 132 4.78 9.43 2.75
CA ILE A 132 5.44 8.20 2.34
C ILE A 132 5.71 7.29 3.54
N CYS A 133 5.75 6.00 3.30
CA CYS A 133 6.04 4.96 4.28
C CYS A 133 7.21 4.14 3.76
N VAL A 134 8.32 4.10 4.50
CA VAL A 134 9.46 3.24 4.15
C VAL A 134 9.07 1.80 4.38
N LEU A 135 9.28 0.94 3.38
CA LEU A 135 8.94 -0.47 3.50
C LEU A 135 10.09 -1.22 4.19
N PRO A 136 9.79 -2.14 5.12
CA PRO A 136 10.80 -2.98 5.76
C PRO A 136 11.27 -4.01 4.73
N ILE A 137 12.33 -3.68 4.01
CA ILE A 137 13.06 -4.67 3.21
C ILE A 137 14.04 -5.32 4.19
N PHE A 138 13.79 -6.58 4.51
CA PHE A 138 14.79 -7.41 5.16
C PHE A 138 15.72 -7.89 4.06
N ASP A 139 16.98 -7.47 4.09
CA ASP A 139 18.01 -8.08 3.25
C ASP A 139 18.10 -9.56 3.67
N VAL A 140 17.78 -10.46 2.74
CA VAL A 140 17.86 -11.93 2.90
C VAL A 140 19.27 -12.39 2.58
#